data_AF-A0A485CMG4-F1
#
_entry.id   AF-A0A485CMG4-F1
#
_cell.length_a   1.000
_cell.length_b   1.000
_cell.length_c   1.000
_cell.angle_alpha   90.00
_cell.angle_beta   90.00
_cell.angle_gamma   90.00
#
_symmetry.space_group_name_H-M   'P 1'
#
loop_
_entity.id
_entity.type
_entity.pdbx_description
1 polymer ?
#
loop_
_entity_poly.entity_id
_entity_poly.type
_entity_poly.pdbx_seq_one_letter_code
_entity_poly.pdbx_strand_id
1 'polypeptide(L)'
;MRFFLRHQPENMTLVVLSRNLPQLGIANLRVRDQLLEIGSQQLAFTHQEAKLFFDCRLASPIEAEDSSRLCDDVAGWATALQLIALSARQNNSSAHHSARRLAGINASHLSDYLVDEVLDNVDARTRNVLLKSSLLRSMNDALIVRVTGEENGQMQLEEIERQGLFMQRMDDSGEWFRYHPPVWQFPAPALPVGAGNRIT
;
A
#
# COMPACT_ATOMS: atom_id res chain seq x y z
N MET A 1 11.02 -6.67 24.39
CA MET A 1 11.36 -7.72 23.40
C MET A 1 12.86 -8.04 23.29
N ARG A 2 13.78 -7.06 23.22
CA ARG A 2 15.23 -7.33 23.07
C ARG A 2 15.83 -8.25 24.15
N PHE A 3 15.40 -8.10 25.40
CA PHE A 3 15.81 -8.97 26.50
C PHE A 3 15.34 -10.41 26.30
N PHE A 4 14.09 -10.60 25.87
CA PHE A 4 13.50 -11.91 25.62
C PHE A 4 14.23 -12.66 24.50
N LEU A 5 14.53 -12.00 23.37
CA LEU A 5 15.30 -12.61 22.29
C LEU A 5 16.71 -13.05 22.69
N ARG A 6 17.35 -12.34 23.63
CA ARG A 6 18.68 -12.71 24.13
C ARG A 6 18.67 -13.89 25.10
N HIS A 7 17.53 -14.15 25.74
CA HIS A 7 17.38 -15.18 26.77
C HIS A 7 16.34 -16.24 26.35
N GLN A 8 16.04 -16.33 25.05
CA GLN A 8 15.07 -17.32 24.58
C GLN A 8 15.66 -18.72 24.71
N PRO A 9 14.83 -19.72 25.05
CA PRO A 9 15.27 -21.11 25.02
C PRO A 9 15.47 -21.59 23.58
N GLU A 10 16.37 -22.56 23.38
CA GLU A 10 16.78 -23.04 22.04
C GLU A 10 15.65 -23.71 21.25
N ASN A 11 14.57 -24.13 21.92
CA ASN A 11 13.42 -24.80 21.33
C ASN A 11 12.28 -23.84 20.93
N MET A 12 12.55 -22.54 20.82
CA MET A 12 11.53 -21.54 20.54
C MET A 12 11.85 -20.73 19.27
N THR A 13 10.90 -20.70 18.33
CA THR A 13 10.95 -19.87 17.13
C THR A 13 9.98 -18.70 17.30
N LEU A 14 10.49 -17.47 17.17
CA LEU A 14 9.66 -16.26 17.22
C LEU A 14 9.32 -15.80 15.79
N VAL A 15 8.03 -15.70 15.48
CA VAL A 15 7.53 -15.08 14.25
C VAL A 15 6.97 -13.71 14.61
N VAL A 16 7.47 -12.65 13.97
CA VAL A 16 7.02 -11.27 14.18
C VAL A 16 6.48 -10.72 12.87
N LEU A 17 5.23 -10.26 12.88
CA LEU A 17 4.62 -9.52 11.79
C LEU A 17 4.54 -8.06 12.20
N SER A 18 5.15 -7.18 11.43
CA SER A 18 5.15 -5.74 11.69
C SER A 18 5.20 -4.99 10.38
N ARG A 19 4.50 -3.85 10.30
CA ARG A 19 4.63 -2.92 9.16
C ARG A 19 5.91 -2.08 9.25
N ASN A 20 6.45 -1.94 10.45
CA ASN A 20 7.61 -1.10 10.74
C ASN A 20 8.73 -1.98 11.30
N LEU A 21 9.98 -1.60 11.08
CA LEU A 21 11.12 -2.33 11.64
C LEU A 21 11.10 -2.23 13.19
N PRO A 22 10.79 -3.32 13.93
CA PRO A 22 10.74 -3.24 15.38
C PRO A 22 12.16 -3.10 15.93
N GLN A 23 12.32 -2.43 17.08
CA GLN A 23 13.62 -2.21 17.73
C GLN A 23 14.16 -3.49 18.41
N LEU A 24 14.32 -4.56 17.64
CA LEU A 24 14.79 -5.87 18.07
C LEU A 24 16.31 -6.01 18.05
N GLY A 25 17.02 -5.02 17.50
CA GLY A 25 18.44 -5.17 17.23
C GLY A 25 18.69 -6.14 16.07
N ILE A 26 17.91 -5.97 15.00
CA ILE A 26 17.96 -6.76 13.75
C ILE A 26 19.39 -6.97 13.26
N ALA A 27 20.23 -5.93 13.30
CA ALA A 27 21.65 -6.03 12.90
C ALA A 27 22.43 -7.13 13.65
N ASN A 28 22.18 -7.31 14.94
CA ASN A 28 22.87 -8.34 15.74
C ASN A 28 22.36 -9.74 15.41
N LEU A 29 21.05 -9.89 15.16
CA LEU A 29 20.47 -11.17 14.74
C LEU A 29 20.95 -11.56 13.33
N ARG A 30 21.09 -10.58 12.44
CA ARG A 30 21.60 -10.77 11.07
C ARG A 30 23.06 -11.23 11.06
N VAL A 31 23.94 -10.63 11.88
CA VAL A 31 25.35 -11.06 12.02
C VAL A 31 25.48 -12.50 12.56
N ARG A 32 24.50 -12.93 13.35
CA ARG A 32 24.47 -14.28 13.96
C ARG A 32 23.76 -15.32 13.09
N ASP A 33 23.27 -14.95 11.91
CA ASP A 33 22.46 -15.81 11.03
C ASP A 33 21.20 -16.38 11.73
N GLN A 34 20.64 -15.62 12.68
CA GLN A 34 19.46 -15.99 13.48
C GLN A 34 18.19 -15.26 13.02
N LEU A 35 18.18 -14.78 11.78
CA LEU A 35 17.11 -13.93 11.28
C LEU A 35 16.78 -14.25 9.83
N LEU A 36 15.52 -14.59 9.60
CA LEU A 36 14.91 -14.63 8.28
C LEU A 36 14.01 -13.40 8.13
N GLU A 37 14.32 -12.54 7.17
CA GLU A 37 13.51 -11.37 6.85
C GLU A 37 12.74 -11.63 5.56
N ILE A 38 11.43 -11.46 5.61
CA ILE A 38 10.56 -11.51 4.45
C ILE A 38 10.04 -10.10 4.19
N GLY A 39 10.52 -9.48 3.12
CA GLY A 39 10.17 -8.12 2.73
C GLY A 39 8.85 -8.05 1.95
N SER A 40 8.36 -6.82 1.75
CA SER A 40 7.16 -6.56 0.94
C SER A 40 7.27 -7.12 -0.49
N GLN A 41 8.44 -7.05 -1.11
CA GLN A 41 8.68 -7.61 -2.45
C GLN A 41 8.58 -9.14 -2.51
N GLN A 42 8.90 -9.84 -1.40
CA GLN A 42 8.78 -11.29 -1.33
C GLN A 42 7.36 -11.74 -0.96
N LEU A 43 6.57 -10.84 -0.35
CA LEU A 43 5.15 -11.06 -0.07
C LEU A 43 4.25 -10.67 -1.25
N ALA A 44 4.77 -9.87 -2.19
CA ALA A 44 4.06 -9.52 -3.41
C ALA A 44 3.88 -10.77 -4.26
N PHE A 45 2.63 -11.02 -4.66
CA PHE A 45 2.30 -12.16 -5.50
C PHE A 45 3.02 -12.06 -6.84
N THR A 46 3.62 -13.16 -7.25
CA THR A 46 4.09 -13.36 -8.62
C THR A 46 2.90 -13.57 -9.56
N HIS A 47 3.12 -13.42 -10.87
CA HIS A 47 2.08 -13.70 -11.87
C HIS A 47 1.51 -15.12 -11.75
N GLN A 48 2.36 -16.10 -11.41
CA GLN A 48 1.93 -17.48 -11.20
C GLN A 48 1.05 -17.61 -9.96
N GLU A 49 1.43 -16.99 -8.84
CA GLU A 49 0.63 -16.99 -7.61
C GLU A 49 -0.69 -16.25 -7.79
N ALA A 50 -0.69 -15.12 -8.50
CA ALA A 50 -1.90 -14.39 -8.85
C ALA A 50 -2.85 -15.24 -9.70
N LYS A 51 -2.32 -15.98 -10.68
CA LYS A 51 -3.12 -16.89 -11.51
C LYS A 51 -3.76 -18.00 -10.68
N LEU A 52 -2.95 -18.68 -9.86
CA LEU A 52 -3.42 -19.71 -8.94
C LEU A 52 -4.47 -19.16 -7.97
N PHE A 53 -4.24 -17.95 -7.45
CA PHE A 53 -5.16 -17.27 -6.56
C PHE A 53 -6.52 -17.03 -7.22
N PHE A 54 -6.56 -16.51 -8.45
CA PHE A 54 -7.82 -16.30 -9.16
C PHE A 54 -8.51 -17.61 -9.52
N ASP A 55 -7.76 -18.62 -9.97
CA ASP A 55 -8.31 -19.93 -10.32
C ASP A 55 -8.98 -20.64 -9.13
N CYS A 56 -8.43 -20.47 -7.92
CA CYS A 56 -9.04 -21.04 -6.72
C CYS A 56 -10.30 -20.29 -6.24
N ARG A 57 -10.55 -19.08 -6.74
CA ARG A 57 -11.48 -18.12 -6.09
C ARG A 57 -12.60 -17.66 -7.00
N LEU A 58 -12.39 -17.71 -8.31
CA LEU A 58 -13.38 -17.45 -9.33
C LEU A 58 -14.00 -18.77 -9.81
N ALA A 59 -15.31 -18.75 -10.10
CA ALA A 59 -15.99 -19.92 -10.65
C ALA A 59 -15.65 -20.18 -12.13
N SER A 60 -15.15 -19.15 -12.83
CA SER A 60 -14.70 -19.22 -14.21
C SER A 60 -13.22 -18.82 -14.25
N PRO A 61 -12.36 -19.60 -14.93
CA PRO A 61 -10.94 -19.30 -15.00
C PRO A 61 -10.72 -17.98 -15.74
N ILE A 62 -9.80 -17.18 -15.23
CA ILE A 62 -9.30 -15.98 -15.90
C ILE A 62 -8.15 -16.36 -16.83
N GLU A 63 -8.04 -15.67 -17.97
CA GLU A 63 -6.89 -15.82 -18.87
C GLU A 63 -5.59 -15.41 -18.16
N ALA A 64 -4.50 -16.11 -18.48
CA ALA A 64 -3.20 -15.87 -17.84
C ALA A 64 -2.69 -14.45 -18.09
N GLU A 65 -2.96 -13.89 -19.28
CA GLU A 65 -2.59 -12.52 -19.63
C GLU A 65 -3.35 -11.48 -18.78
N ASP A 66 -4.66 -11.67 -18.59
CA ASP A 66 -5.47 -10.77 -17.78
C ASP A 66 -5.12 -10.86 -16.29
N SER A 67 -4.85 -12.07 -15.78
CA SER A 67 -4.34 -12.25 -14.42
C SER A 67 -2.99 -11.56 -14.20
N SER A 68 -2.10 -11.64 -15.19
CA SER A 68 -0.78 -11.02 -15.11
C SER A 68 -0.88 -9.50 -15.10
N ARG A 69 -1.73 -8.93 -15.97
CA ARG A 69 -2.01 -7.49 -15.99
C ARG A 69 -2.62 -6.99 -14.68
N LEU A 70 -3.61 -7.69 -14.13
CA LEU A 70 -4.20 -7.34 -12.84
C LEU A 70 -3.18 -7.40 -11.71
N CYS A 71 -2.25 -8.36 -11.76
CA CYS A 71 -1.14 -8.47 -10.81
C CYS A 71 -0.18 -7.29 -10.93
N ASP A 72 0.16 -6.86 -12.15
CA ASP A 72 1.02 -5.70 -12.40
C ASP A 72 0.37 -4.40 -11.92
N ASP A 73 -0.92 -4.22 -12.22
CA ASP A 73 -1.69 -3.02 -11.87
C ASP A 73 -1.70 -2.78 -10.35
N VAL A 74 -1.70 -3.86 -9.55
CA VAL A 74 -1.69 -3.80 -8.09
C VAL A 74 -0.33 -4.14 -7.48
N ALA A 75 0.70 -4.26 -8.31
CA ALA A 75 2.07 -4.63 -7.92
C ALA A 75 2.13 -5.87 -7.00
N GLY A 76 1.33 -6.90 -7.30
CA GLY A 76 1.28 -8.15 -6.53
C GLY A 76 0.61 -8.04 -5.16
N TRP A 77 -0.09 -6.94 -4.85
CA TRP A 77 -0.73 -6.78 -3.55
C TRP A 77 -1.91 -7.76 -3.36
N ALA A 78 -1.70 -8.76 -2.49
CA ALA A 78 -2.66 -9.83 -2.24
C ALA A 78 -4.05 -9.32 -1.81
N THR A 79 -4.12 -8.26 -0.99
CA THR A 79 -5.40 -7.68 -0.56
C THR A 79 -6.13 -7.02 -1.73
N ALA A 80 -5.43 -6.34 -2.63
CA ALA A 80 -6.09 -5.80 -3.82
C ALA A 80 -6.60 -6.93 -4.73
N LEU A 81 -5.80 -7.97 -4.98
CA LEU A 81 -6.23 -9.16 -5.73
C LEU A 81 -7.49 -9.80 -5.10
N GLN A 82 -7.55 -9.84 -3.77
CA GLN A 82 -8.72 -10.31 -3.02
C GLN A 82 -9.96 -9.46 -3.25
N LEU A 83 -9.84 -8.13 -3.21
CA LEU A 83 -10.95 -7.22 -3.48
C LEU A 83 -11.44 -7.35 -4.92
N ILE A 84 -10.52 -7.49 -5.88
CA ILE A 84 -10.81 -7.76 -7.29
C ILE A 84 -11.64 -9.04 -7.42
N ALA A 85 -11.20 -10.13 -6.80
CA ALA A 85 -11.89 -11.42 -6.85
C ALA A 85 -13.28 -11.37 -6.20
N LEU A 86 -13.43 -10.65 -5.08
CA LEU A 86 -14.72 -10.47 -4.41
C LEU A 86 -15.71 -9.71 -5.29
N SER A 87 -15.27 -8.64 -5.93
CA SER A 87 -16.12 -7.85 -6.82
C SER A 87 -16.55 -8.63 -8.07
N ALA A 88 -15.63 -9.41 -8.66
CA ALA A 88 -15.93 -10.27 -9.80
C ALA A 88 -17.04 -11.29 -9.50
N ARG A 89 -17.06 -11.83 -8.26
CA ARG A 89 -18.10 -12.77 -7.81
C ARG A 89 -19.47 -12.12 -7.61
N GLN A 90 -19.52 -10.87 -7.14
CA GLN A 90 -20.77 -10.15 -6.90
C GLN A 90 -21.47 -9.75 -8.20
N ASN A 91 -20.70 -9.42 -9.24
CA ASN A 91 -21.25 -8.90 -10.49
C ASN A 91 -21.70 -9.95 -11.50
N ASN A 92 -21.57 -11.26 -11.19
CA ASN A 92 -22.08 -12.42 -11.94
C ASN A 92 -21.97 -12.33 -13.48
N SER A 93 -21.00 -11.55 -13.95
CA SER A 93 -20.70 -11.30 -15.35
C SER A 93 -19.59 -12.27 -15.70
N SER A 94 -19.74 -12.99 -16.82
CA SER A 94 -18.69 -13.87 -17.31
C SER A 94 -17.32 -13.17 -17.20
N ALA A 95 -16.32 -13.86 -16.64
CA ALA A 95 -14.97 -13.34 -16.43
C ALA A 95 -14.33 -12.78 -17.72
N HIS A 96 -14.93 -13.10 -18.88
CA HIS A 96 -14.59 -12.61 -20.21
C HIS A 96 -14.97 -11.13 -20.47
N HIS A 97 -15.86 -10.52 -19.69
CA HIS A 97 -16.16 -9.09 -19.82
C HIS A 97 -15.24 -8.23 -18.96
N SER A 98 -14.00 -8.20 -19.44
CA SER A 98 -13.02 -7.11 -19.39
C SER A 98 -12.34 -6.82 -18.06
N ALA A 99 -11.03 -7.13 -18.02
CA ALA A 99 -10.05 -6.56 -17.10
C ALA A 99 -10.17 -5.03 -16.94
N ARG A 100 -10.71 -4.31 -17.93
CA ARG A 100 -11.08 -2.88 -17.84
C ARG A 100 -12.25 -2.56 -16.91
N ARG A 101 -13.31 -3.39 -16.86
CA ARG A 101 -14.39 -3.22 -15.87
C ARG A 101 -13.92 -3.59 -14.49
N LEU A 102 -13.12 -4.65 -14.39
CA LEU A 102 -12.44 -4.99 -13.15
C LEU A 102 -11.60 -3.79 -12.73
N ALA A 103 -10.67 -3.26 -13.52
CA ALA A 103 -9.90 -2.05 -13.20
C ALA A 103 -10.76 -0.85 -12.72
N GLY A 104 -11.93 -0.60 -13.33
CA GLY A 104 -12.85 0.45 -12.90
C GLY A 104 -13.54 0.18 -11.55
N ILE A 105 -13.94 -1.06 -11.28
CA ILE A 105 -14.56 -1.47 -10.01
C ILE A 105 -13.49 -1.72 -8.91
N ASN A 106 -12.28 -2.06 -9.33
CA ASN A 106 -11.09 -2.16 -8.49
C ASN A 106 -10.84 -0.81 -7.84
N ALA A 107 -10.88 0.27 -8.62
CA ALA A 107 -10.68 1.62 -8.10
C ALA A 107 -11.67 1.97 -6.97
N SER A 108 -12.95 1.58 -7.06
CA SER A 108 -13.95 1.93 -6.05
C SER A 108 -13.86 1.09 -4.78
N HIS A 109 -13.73 -0.24 -4.86
CA HIS A 109 -13.61 -1.06 -3.64
C HIS A 109 -12.23 -0.93 -2.99
N LEU A 110 -11.19 -0.67 -3.79
CA LEU A 110 -9.87 -0.33 -3.28
C LEU A 110 -9.90 1.03 -2.60
N SER A 111 -10.62 2.02 -3.14
CA SER A 111 -10.78 3.32 -2.48
C SER A 111 -11.54 3.21 -1.17
N ASP A 112 -12.61 2.41 -1.10
CA ASP A 112 -13.38 2.21 0.14
C ASP A 112 -12.51 1.55 1.21
N TYR A 113 -11.74 0.52 0.85
CA TYR A 113 -10.79 -0.10 1.78
C TYR A 113 -9.69 0.88 2.23
N LEU A 114 -9.12 1.68 1.32
CA LEU A 114 -8.12 2.67 1.67
C LEU A 114 -8.69 3.77 2.58
N VAL A 115 -9.97 4.14 2.40
CA VAL A 115 -10.64 5.09 3.28
C VAL A 115 -10.85 4.48 4.67
N ASP A 116 -11.55 3.36 4.75
CA ASP A 116 -12.00 2.77 6.02
C ASP A 116 -10.84 2.19 6.85
N GLU A 117 -9.85 1.55 6.21
CA GLU A 117 -8.79 0.83 6.93
C GLU A 117 -7.50 1.64 7.08
N VAL A 118 -7.32 2.69 6.29
CA VAL A 118 -6.05 3.44 6.25
C VAL A 118 -6.25 4.91 6.57
N LEU A 119 -7.16 5.61 5.89
CA LEU A 119 -7.38 7.04 6.15
C LEU A 119 -8.14 7.33 7.44
N ASP A 120 -9.00 6.41 7.89
CA ASP A 120 -9.74 6.57 9.15
C ASP A 120 -8.91 6.19 10.39
N ASN A 121 -7.79 5.49 10.20
CA ASN A 121 -6.88 5.07 11.28
C ASN A 121 -5.68 6.02 11.47
N VAL A 122 -5.58 7.09 10.68
CA VAL A 122 -4.52 8.11 10.78
C VAL A 122 -5.06 9.42 11.34
N ASP A 123 -4.19 10.21 11.96
CA ASP A 123 -4.58 11.53 12.45
C ASP A 123 -4.95 12.50 11.30
N ALA A 124 -5.73 13.53 11.63
CA ALA A 124 -6.27 14.47 10.64
C ALA A 124 -5.19 15.21 9.83
N ARG A 125 -3.99 15.40 10.40
CA ARG A 125 -2.88 16.06 9.72
C ARG A 125 -2.30 15.13 8.67
N THR A 126 -1.97 13.91 9.05
CA THR A 126 -1.47 12.85 8.16
C THR A 126 -2.47 12.59 7.03
N ARG A 127 -3.77 12.50 7.33
CA ARG A 127 -4.84 12.35 6.32
C ARG A 127 -4.82 13.47 5.28
N ASN A 128 -4.66 14.73 5.71
CA ASN A 128 -4.62 15.88 4.81
C ASN A 128 -3.41 15.82 3.86
N VAL A 129 -2.24 15.43 4.39
CA VAL A 129 -1.03 15.23 3.58
C VAL A 129 -1.23 14.14 2.55
N LEU A 130 -1.75 12.97 2.94
CA LEU A 130 -2.04 11.85 2.03
C LEU A 130 -3.01 12.27 0.91
N LEU A 131 -4.12 12.93 1.26
CA LEU A 131 -5.12 13.37 0.30
C LEU A 131 -4.56 14.40 -0.70
N LYS A 132 -3.82 15.41 -0.21
CA LYS A 132 -3.28 16.45 -1.08
C LYS A 132 -2.11 15.97 -1.94
N SER A 133 -1.28 15.06 -1.41
CA SER A 133 -0.15 14.49 -2.14
C SER A 133 -0.51 13.31 -3.05
N SER A 134 -1.73 12.77 -2.98
CA SER A 134 -2.22 11.67 -3.83
C SER A 134 -2.08 11.94 -5.34
N LEU A 135 -2.06 13.21 -5.74
CA LEU A 135 -1.88 13.65 -7.13
C LEU A 135 -0.40 13.62 -7.60
N LEU A 136 0.56 13.40 -6.70
CA LEU A 136 1.99 13.39 -6.99
C LEU A 136 2.49 11.95 -7.19
N ARG A 137 3.12 11.66 -8.34
CA ARG A 137 3.76 10.34 -8.60
C ARG A 137 5.06 10.12 -7.82
N SER A 138 5.71 11.22 -7.44
CA SER A 138 6.91 11.27 -6.64
C SER A 138 6.92 12.60 -5.89
N MET A 139 7.36 12.59 -4.65
CA MET A 139 7.33 13.74 -3.76
C MET A 139 8.63 13.86 -3.00
N ASN A 140 9.00 15.10 -2.71
CA ASN A 140 10.09 15.49 -1.85
C ASN A 140 9.59 16.58 -0.90
N ASP A 141 10.43 17.00 0.04
CA ASP A 141 10.12 18.04 1.02
C ASP A 141 9.47 19.29 0.38
N ALA A 142 10.12 19.85 -0.65
CA ALA A 142 9.66 21.07 -1.30
C ALA A 142 8.27 20.92 -1.95
N LEU A 143 7.96 19.77 -2.54
CA LEU A 143 6.66 19.49 -3.15
C LEU A 143 5.57 19.33 -2.08
N ILE A 144 5.87 18.65 -0.98
CA ILE A 144 4.92 18.49 0.12
C ILE A 144 4.61 19.84 0.75
N VAL A 145 5.62 20.64 1.09
CA VAL A 145 5.42 21.98 1.67
C VAL A 145 4.55 22.84 0.76
N ARG A 146 4.78 22.78 -0.56
CA ARG A 146 3.99 23.56 -1.54
C ARG A 146 2.54 23.09 -1.66
N VAL A 147 2.28 21.79 -1.53
CA VAL A 147 0.95 21.21 -1.71
C VAL A 147 0.13 21.25 -0.43
N THR A 148 0.75 20.96 0.71
CA THR A 148 0.08 20.94 2.02
C THR A 148 -0.04 22.33 2.61
N GLY A 149 0.91 23.22 2.33
CA GLY A 149 1.04 24.53 2.96
C GLY A 149 1.63 24.46 4.37
N GLU A 150 2.11 23.29 4.80
CA GLU A 150 2.74 23.07 6.09
C GLU A 150 4.27 23.01 5.96
N GLU A 151 4.98 23.42 7.00
CA GLU A 151 6.44 23.30 7.08
C GLU A 151 6.86 21.85 7.43
N ASN A 152 8.16 21.55 7.25
CA ASN A 152 8.77 20.26 7.54
C ASN A 152 8.19 19.09 6.72
N GLY A 153 8.07 19.26 5.40
CA GLY A 153 7.55 18.21 4.50
C GLY A 153 8.34 16.90 4.60
N GLN A 154 9.66 16.97 4.77
CA GLN A 154 10.53 15.81 4.98
C GLN A 154 10.11 14.98 6.21
N MET A 155 9.90 15.64 7.35
CA MET A 155 9.48 14.96 8.58
C MET A 155 8.10 14.31 8.42
N GLN A 156 7.21 14.93 7.65
CA GLN A 156 5.89 14.37 7.35
C GLN A 156 6.00 13.12 6.49
N LEU A 157 6.84 13.14 5.45
CA LEU A 157 7.10 11.99 4.59
C LEU A 157 7.73 10.84 5.37
N GLU A 158 8.70 11.12 6.23
CA GLU A 158 9.34 10.13 7.09
C GLU A 158 8.36 9.52 8.08
N GLU A 159 7.42 10.31 8.64
CA GLU A 159 6.40 9.78 9.54
C GLU A 159 5.39 8.89 8.80
N ILE A 160 4.97 9.27 7.58
CA ILE A 160 4.08 8.47 6.73
C ILE A 160 4.75 7.15 6.33
N GLU A 161 6.03 7.21 5.93
CA GLU A 161 6.85 6.03 5.66
C GLU A 161 6.99 5.15 6.91
N ARG A 162 7.28 5.75 8.07
CA ARG A 162 7.39 5.06 9.35
C ARG A 162 6.07 4.44 9.79
N GLN A 163 4.92 4.92 9.33
CA GLN A 163 3.62 4.30 9.62
C GLN A 163 3.28 3.16 8.63
N GLY A 164 4.14 2.90 7.64
CA GLY A 164 3.91 1.88 6.61
C GLY A 164 2.73 2.21 5.70
N LEU A 165 2.41 3.50 5.55
CA LEU A 165 1.28 4.01 4.77
C LEU A 165 1.61 4.05 3.27
N PHE A 166 1.92 2.86 2.75
CA PHE A 166 2.17 2.61 1.34
C PHE A 166 3.18 3.55 0.67
N MET A 167 4.13 4.10 1.42
CA MET A 167 5.15 5.00 0.90
C MET A 167 6.51 4.30 0.88
N GLN A 168 7.25 4.45 -0.20
CA GLN A 168 8.59 3.89 -0.37
C GLN A 168 9.57 5.01 -0.76
N ARG A 169 10.79 4.94 -0.19
CA ARG A 169 11.91 5.76 -0.63
C ARG A 169 12.37 5.33 -2.02
N MET A 170 12.65 6.30 -2.86
CA MET A 170 13.15 6.08 -4.22
C MET A 170 14.67 6.07 -4.29
N ASP A 171 15.34 6.66 -3.31
CA ASP A 171 16.77 6.90 -3.29
C ASP A 171 17.39 6.59 -1.92
N ASP A 172 18.68 6.23 -1.93
CA ASP A 172 19.45 6.01 -0.70
C ASP A 172 19.67 7.30 0.09
N SER A 173 19.56 8.46 -0.58
CA SER A 173 19.55 9.79 0.05
C SER A 173 18.29 10.07 0.87
N GLY A 174 17.19 9.34 0.63
CA GLY A 174 15.94 9.51 1.37
C GLY A 174 15.23 10.85 1.12
N GLU A 175 15.53 11.52 0.00
CA GLU A 175 14.92 12.80 -0.36
C GLU A 175 13.66 12.62 -1.21
N TRP A 176 13.54 11.46 -1.88
CA TRP A 176 12.43 11.19 -2.78
C TRP A 176 11.59 10.02 -2.30
N PHE A 177 10.30 10.26 -2.25
CA PHE A 177 9.29 9.30 -1.82
C PHE A 177 8.27 9.07 -2.94
N ARG A 178 7.72 7.88 -2.99
CA ARG A 178 6.65 7.49 -3.92
C ARG A 178 5.64 6.61 -3.20
N TYR A 179 4.37 6.80 -3.51
CA TYR A 179 3.32 5.87 -3.12
C TYR A 179 3.42 4.57 -3.92
N HIS A 180 3.15 3.43 -3.27
CA HIS A 180 2.97 2.17 -3.97
C HIS A 180 1.83 2.30 -5.00
N PRO A 181 1.96 1.64 -6.18
CA PRO A 181 1.02 1.79 -7.30
C PRO A 181 -0.49 1.67 -6.97
N PRO A 182 -0.96 0.79 -6.05
CA PRO A 182 -2.39 0.71 -5.76
C PRO A 182 -2.97 1.96 -5.08
N VAL A 183 -2.13 2.83 -4.47
CA VAL A 183 -2.58 4.09 -3.87
C VAL A 183 -2.70 5.21 -4.91
N TRP A 184 -2.05 5.08 -6.07
CA TRP A 184 -2.01 6.12 -7.11
C TRP A 184 -3.35 6.33 -7.82
N GLN A 185 -4.23 5.34 -7.85
CA GLN A 185 -5.54 5.46 -8.52
C GLN A 185 -6.63 6.12 -7.67
N PHE A 186 -6.24 6.82 -6.59
CA PHE A 186 -7.16 7.61 -5.78
C PHE A 186 -7.42 8.99 -6.43
N PRO A 187 -8.59 9.25 -7.04
CA PRO A 187 -9.04 10.62 -7.19
C PRO A 187 -9.37 11.13 -5.79
N ALA A 188 -8.71 12.21 -5.36
CA ALA A 188 -9.13 12.94 -4.17
C ALA A 188 -10.65 13.15 -4.24
N PRO A 189 -11.45 12.71 -3.23
CA PRO A 189 -12.87 13.02 -3.20
C PRO A 189 -12.97 14.54 -3.29
N ALA A 190 -13.80 15.01 -4.23
CA ALA A 190 -13.94 16.42 -4.56
C ALA A 190 -13.94 17.25 -3.26
N LEU A 191 -12.84 17.97 -3.02
CA LEU A 191 -12.74 18.89 -1.90
C LEU A 191 -13.99 19.78 -1.98
N PRO A 192 -14.79 19.87 -0.91
CA PRO A 192 -15.95 20.76 -0.93
C PRO A 192 -15.42 22.14 -1.26
N VAL A 193 -15.76 22.63 -2.46
CA VAL A 193 -15.40 23.96 -2.92
C VAL A 193 -16.08 24.90 -1.93
N GLY A 194 -15.28 25.44 -1.01
CA GLY A 194 -15.71 26.42 -0.04
C GLY A 194 -16.39 27.57 -0.77
N ALA A 195 -17.64 27.80 -0.42
CA ALA A 195 -18.37 29.00 -0.77
C ALA A 195 -17.57 30.23 -0.29
N GLY A 196 -17.48 31.24 -1.15
CA GLY A 196 -17.07 32.60 -0.79
C GLY A 196 -15.63 32.96 -1.17
N ASN A 197 -15.47 33.70 -2.26
CA ASN A 197 -15.26 35.15 -2.17
C ASN A 197 -15.22 35.75 -3.59
N ARG A 198 -16.32 36.37 -4.03
CA ARG A 198 -16.25 37.40 -5.07
C ARG A 198 -16.16 38.73 -4.36
N ILE A 199 -14.92 39.21 -4.20
CA ILE A 199 -14.63 40.59 -3.85
C ILE A 199 -14.55 41.36 -5.17
N THR A 200 -15.38 42.41 -5.26
CA THR A 200 -15.46 43.54 -6.21
C THR A 200 -15.65 43.24 -7.69
#